data_AF-A0A946HNM7-F1
#
_entry.id   AF-A0A946HNM7-F1
#
_cell.length_a   1.000
_cell.length_b   1.000
_cell.length_c   1.000
_cell.angle_alpha   90.00
_cell.angle_beta   90.00
_cell.angle_gamma   90.00
#
_symmetry.space_group_name_H-M   'P 1'
#
loop_
_entity.id
_entity.type
_entity.pdbx_description
1 polymer ?
#
loop_
_entity_poly.entity_id
_entity_poly.type
_entity_poly.pdbx_seq_one_letter_code
_entity_poly.pdbx_strand_id
1 'polypeptide(L)' 'SARALADLSNLLGYAQRHPRPEGIALFQKGAIWQKELAHARKSWSFESEHFKSVTAPEAVILKIGRIANA' A
#
# COMPACT_ATOMS: atom_id res chain seq x y z
N SER A 1 8.72 11.96 8.87
CA SER A 1 7.43 11.23 8.89
C SER A 1 6.72 11.47 7.56
N ALA A 2 6.78 10.52 6.60
CA ALA A 2 5.95 10.54 5.40
C ALA A 2 4.54 10.08 5.80
N ARG A 3 3.69 11.03 6.22
CA ARG A 3 2.32 10.73 6.64
C ARG A 3 1.48 10.61 5.37
N ALA A 4 1.16 9.38 4.97
CA ALA A 4 0.14 9.19 3.95
C ALA A 4 -1.19 9.78 4.45
N LEU A 5 -2.03 10.24 3.51
CA LEU A 5 -3.36 10.83 3.76
C LEU A 5 -4.26 9.93 4.63
N ALA A 6 -4.07 8.62 4.58
CA ALA A 6 -4.81 7.62 5.35
C ALA A 6 -3.98 6.34 5.57
N ASP A 7 -4.48 5.43 6.40
CA ASP A 7 -3.92 4.08 6.52
C ASP A 7 -4.02 3.30 5.19
N LEU A 8 -3.23 2.23 5.05
CA LEU A 8 -3.19 1.46 3.80
C LEU A 8 -4.56 0.90 3.39
N SER A 9 -5.39 0.43 4.32
CA SER A 9 -6.69 -0.16 3.98
C SER A 9 -7.62 0.85 3.30
N ASN A 10 -7.69 2.06 3.85
CA ASN A 10 -8.45 3.17 3.26
C ASN A 10 -7.90 3.56 1.88
N LEU A 11 -6.57 3.59 1.72
CA LEU A 11 -5.95 3.88 0.42
C LEU A 11 -6.25 2.81 -0.65
N LEU A 12 -6.32 1.53 -0.27
CA LEU A 12 -6.74 0.45 -1.18
C LEU A 12 -8.19 0.62 -1.62
N GLY A 13 -9.08 1.07 -0.74
CA GLY A 13 -10.46 1.39 -1.08
C GLY A 13 -10.60 2.53 -2.09
N TYR A 14 -9.67 3.49 -2.09
CA TYR A 14 -9.60 4.51 -3.15
C TYR A 14 -9.02 3.95 -4.45
N ALA A 15 -7.96 3.13 -4.36
CA ALA A 15 -7.28 2.59 -5.53
C ALA A 15 -8.11 1.53 -6.30
N GLN A 16 -8.89 0.70 -5.60
CA GLN A 16 -9.74 -0.33 -6.22
C GLN A 16 -10.72 0.25 -7.27
N ARG A 17 -11.15 1.51 -7.10
CA ARG A 17 -12.07 2.21 -8.00
C ARG A 17 -11.49 2.47 -9.39
N HIS A 18 -10.21 2.22 -9.60
CA HIS A 18 -9.52 2.36 -10.88
C HIS A 18 -9.09 0.98 -11.43
N PRO A 19 -10.04 0.08 -11.75
CA PRO A 19 -9.71 -1.28 -12.17
C PRO A 19 -9.14 -1.27 -13.60
N ARG A 20 -7.82 -1.29 -13.71
CA ARG A 20 -7.14 -1.83 -14.88
C ARG A 20 -6.54 -3.18 -14.50
N PRO A 21 -6.62 -4.21 -15.35
CA PRO A 21 -6.05 -5.53 -15.07
C PRO A 21 -4.58 -5.48 -14.65
N GLU A 22 -3.82 -4.57 -15.26
CA GLU A 22 -2.40 -4.32 -15.00
C GLU A 22 -2.16 -3.05 -14.16
N GLY A 23 -3.20 -2.56 -13.49
CA GLY A 23 -3.13 -1.36 -12.66
C GLY A 23 -2.23 -1.58 -11.46
N ILE A 24 -1.31 -0.63 -11.24
CA ILE A 24 -0.46 -0.59 -10.05
C ILE A 24 -0.72 0.69 -9.26
N ALA A 25 -0.80 0.55 -7.93
CA ALA A 25 -0.85 1.67 -7.00
C ALA A 25 0.49 1.79 -6.27
N LEU A 26 1.02 3.01 -6.19
CA LEU A 26 2.27 3.31 -5.49
C LEU A 26 1.96 4.13 -4.24
N PHE A 27 2.33 3.61 -3.07
CA PHE A 27 2.10 4.28 -1.78
C PHE A 27 3.41 4.47 -1.04
N GLN A 28 3.73 5.73 -0.72
CA GLN A 28 4.81 6.04 0.20
C GLN A 28 4.33 5.80 1.64
N LYS A 29 5.03 4.93 2.37
CA LYS A 29 4.70 4.55 3.74
C LYS A 29 5.92 4.70 4.65
N GLY A 30 5.68 5.04 5.91
CA GLY A 30 6.72 5.23 6.92
C GLY A 30 7.05 3.94 7.70
N ALA A 31 7.73 4.11 8.84
CA ALA A 31 8.26 3.04 9.68
C ALA A 31 7.28 1.93 10.10
N ILE A 32 5.97 2.20 10.10
CA ILE A 32 4.94 1.25 10.54
C ILE A 32 4.29 0.47 9.39
N TRP A 33 4.81 0.58 8.17
CA TRP A 33 4.20 0.02 6.96
C TRP A 33 3.92 -1.49 7.06
N GLN A 34 4.76 -2.27 7.74
CA GLN A 34 4.50 -3.71 7.90
C GLN A 34 3.21 -3.97 8.69
N LYS A 35 2.95 -3.18 9.74
CA LYS A 35 1.73 -3.29 10.54
C LYS A 35 0.51 -2.88 9.71
N GLU A 36 0.63 -1.82 8.92
CA GLU A 36 -0.43 -1.41 7.99
C GLU A 36 -0.71 -2.48 6.94
N LEU A 37 0.32 -3.11 6.38
CA LEU A 37 0.20 -4.17 5.38
C LEU A 37 -0.49 -5.41 5.96
N ALA A 38 -0.08 -5.85 7.15
CA ALA A 38 -0.73 -6.94 7.86
C ALA A 38 -2.20 -6.62 8.21
N HIS A 39 -2.49 -5.37 8.58
CA HIS A 39 -3.86 -4.94 8.86
C HIS A 39 -4.73 -4.94 7.59
N ALA A 40 -4.24 -4.36 6.49
CA ALA A 40 -4.96 -4.30 5.22
C ALA A 40 -5.27 -5.71 4.67
N ARG A 41 -4.36 -6.68 4.84
CA ARG A 41 -4.58 -8.08 4.43
C ARG A 41 -5.75 -8.78 5.15
N LYS A 42 -6.31 -8.20 6.21
CA LYS A 42 -7.52 -8.72 6.86
C LYS A 42 -8.81 -8.45 6.06
N SER A 43 -8.80 -7.43 5.22
CA SER A 43 -9.98 -6.98 4.46
C SER A 43 -9.76 -6.99 2.94
N TRP A 44 -8.51 -7.12 2.50
CA TRP A 44 -8.11 -6.99 1.11
C TRP A 44 -7.21 -8.14 0.66
N SER A 45 -7.45 -8.64 -0.55
CA SER A 45 -6.54 -9.47 -1.31
C SER A 45 -5.77 -8.60 -2.31
N PHE A 46 -4.44 -8.71 -2.31
CA PHE A 46 -3.56 -7.93 -3.18
C PHE A 46 -2.15 -8.50 -3.25
N GLU A 47 -1.47 -8.22 -4.36
CA GLU A 47 -0.03 -8.43 -4.54
C GLU A 47 0.73 -7.18 -4.09
N SER A 48 1.87 -7.35 -3.41
CA SER A 48 2.65 -6.22 -2.91
C SER A 48 4.15 -6.46 -3.03
N GLU A 49 4.87 -5.47 -3.54
CA GLU A 49 6.32 -5.36 -3.50
C GLU A 49 6.72 -4.10 -2.70
N HIS A 50 7.87 -4.12 -2.02
CA HIS A 50 8.34 -2.99 -1.22
C HIS A 50 9.75 -2.55 -1.62
N PHE A 51 9.93 -1.25 -1.80
CA PHE A 51 11.21 -0.62 -2.14
C PHE A 51 11.63 0.29 -0.99
N LYS A 52 12.82 0.08 -0.44
CA LYS A 52 13.35 0.95 0.63
C LYS A 52 13.54 2.36 0.08
N SER A 53 13.16 3.37 0.87
CA SER A 53 13.45 4.76 0.53
C SER A 53 14.94 5.04 0.64
N VAL A 54 15.45 5.82 -0.31
CA VAL A 54 16.85 6.27 -0.34
C VAL A 54 17.09 7.39 0.68
N THR A 55 16.08 8.20 0.97
CA THR A 55 16.19 9.39 1.83
C THR A 55 15.73 9.16 3.27
N ALA A 56 15.02 8.07 3.54
CA ALA A 56 14.51 7.72 4.86
C ALA A 56 14.57 6.20 5.07
N PRO A 57 15.57 5.65 5.79
CA PRO A 57 15.81 4.21 5.91
C PRO A 57 14.61 3.40 6.41
N GLU A 58 13.75 4.01 7.21
CA GLU A 58 12.54 3.42 7.79
C GLU A 58 11.29 3.52 6.88
N ALA A 59 11.37 4.27 5.77
CA ALA A 59 10.27 4.44 4.84
C ALA A 59 10.40 3.50 3.63
N VAL A 60 9.26 3.15 3.04
CA VAL A 60 9.19 2.33 1.83
C VAL A 60 8.22 2.93 0.82
N ILE A 61 8.42 2.59 -0.45
CA ILE A 61 7.38 2.65 -1.47
C ILE A 61 6.79 1.26 -1.59
N LEU A 62 5.48 1.14 -1.37
CA LEU A 62 4.71 -0.06 -1.66
C LEU A 62 4.18 0.03 -3.08
N LYS A 63 4.49 -0.97 -3.90
CA LYS A 63 3.85 -1.21 -5.20
C LYS A 63 2.82 -2.30 -5.01
N ILE A 64 1.55 -1.97 -5.23
CA ILE A 64 0.43 -2.87 -4.99
C ILE A 64 -0.36 -3.07 -6.28
N GLY A 65 -0.63 -4.33 -6.61
CA GLY A 65 -1.44 -4.74 -7.75
C GLY A 65 -2.57 -5.67 -7.33
N ARG A 66 -3.48 -5.95 -8.28
CA ARG A 66 -4.58 -6.92 -8.12
C ARG A 66 -5.42 -6.72 -6.85
N ILE A 67 -5.86 -5.48 -6.61
CA ILE A 67 -6.60 -5.12 -5.40
C ILE A 67 -8.04 -5.63 -5.49
N ALA A 68 -8.43 -6.48 -4.54
CA ALA A 68 -9.79 -7.00 -4.40
C ALA A 68 -10.18 -7.06 -2.92
N ASN A 69 -11.49 -7.06 -2.63
CA ASN A 69 -11.97 -7.37 -1.28
C ASN A 69 -11.68 -8.85 -0.98
N ALA A 70 -11.33 -9.15 0.28
CA ALA A 70 -11.11 -10.52 0.75
C ALA A 70 -12.43 -11.32 0.88
#